data_AF-A0A509LKY0-F1
#
_entry.id   AF-A0A509LKY0-F1
#
_cell.length_a   1.000
_cell.length_b   1.000
_cell.length_c   1.000
_cell.angle_alpha   90.00
_cell.angle_beta   90.00
_cell.angle_gamma   90.00
#
_symmetry.space_group_name_H-M   'P 1'
#
loop_
_entity.id
_entity.type
_entity.pdbx_description
1 polymer ?
#
loop_
_entity_poly.entity_id
_entity_poly.type
_entity_poly.pdbx_seq_one_letter_code
_entity_poly.pdbx_strand_id
1 'polypeptide(L)'
;MMEIKGINRISLNTESLSNKINRRDDEFAQRIKAAVKDVNTNQHIADDSIEKVIQGEMGIHEGMLAISKANTSLKLLAQVRNKIMAAYNEVMRMQV
;
A
#
# COMPACT_ATOMS: atom_id res chain seq x y z
N MET A 1 -29.94 -0.42 55.41
CA MET A 1 -29.11 0.53 54.65
C MET A 1 -28.64 -0.17 53.38
N MET A 2 -28.82 0.46 52.22
CA MET A 2 -28.60 -0.14 50.89
C MET A 2 -27.23 0.31 50.38
N GLU A 3 -26.29 -0.62 50.18
CA GLU A 3 -25.00 -0.32 49.56
C GLU A 3 -25.21 -0.03 48.08
N ILE A 4 -24.94 1.20 47.69
CA ILE A 4 -24.99 1.63 46.29
C ILE A 4 -23.80 0.99 45.57
N LYS A 5 -24.12 0.12 44.60
CA LYS A 5 -23.17 -0.53 43.69
C LYS A 5 -22.16 0.47 43.12
N GLY A 6 -20.88 0.15 43.28
CA GLY A 6 -19.78 0.81 42.58
C GLY A 6 -19.93 0.63 41.06
N ILE A 7 -20.05 1.74 40.36
CA ILE A 7 -19.98 1.85 38.90
C ILE A 7 -18.63 1.34 38.40
N ASN A 8 -18.66 0.30 37.56
CA ASN A 8 -17.51 -0.23 36.83
C ASN A 8 -16.92 0.89 35.96
N ARG A 9 -15.76 1.43 36.35
CA ARG A 9 -15.06 2.45 35.55
C ARG A 9 -14.64 1.79 34.24
N ILE A 10 -15.09 2.34 33.11
CA ILE A 10 -14.57 1.96 31.79
C ILE A 10 -13.09 2.35 31.79
N SER A 11 -12.21 1.37 31.98
CA SER A 11 -10.78 1.55 31.78
C SER A 11 -10.53 1.78 30.30
N LEU A 12 -10.31 3.03 29.91
CA LEU A 12 -9.74 3.36 28.60
C LEU A 12 -8.30 2.86 28.61
N ASN A 13 -8.09 1.67 28.03
CA ASN A 13 -6.75 1.16 27.76
C ASN A 13 -6.12 2.03 26.67
N THR A 14 -5.51 3.15 27.07
CA THR A 14 -4.70 3.97 26.18
C THR A 14 -3.40 3.22 25.96
N GLU A 15 -3.28 2.56 24.80
CA GLU A 15 -2.03 1.94 24.40
C GLU A 15 -0.86 2.94 24.48
N SER A 16 0.30 2.47 24.94
CA SER A 16 1.53 3.27 24.98
C SER A 16 1.88 3.78 23.58
N LEU A 17 2.32 5.04 23.50
CA LEU A 17 2.72 5.72 22.27
C LEU A 17 3.74 4.91 21.44
N SER A 18 4.63 4.17 22.12
CA SER A 18 5.64 3.32 21.49
C SER A 18 5.01 2.17 20.68
N ASN A 19 3.98 1.50 21.22
CA ASN A 19 3.23 0.45 20.51
C ASN A 19 2.41 1.03 19.33
N LYS A 20 1.94 2.27 19.46
CA LYS A 20 1.23 2.97 18.38
C LYS A 20 2.15 3.43 17.24
N ILE A 21 3.45 3.64 17.50
CA ILE A 21 4.44 3.97 16.47
C ILE A 21 4.85 2.70 15.72
N ASN A 22 5.22 1.64 16.42
CA ASN A 22 5.62 0.35 15.80
C ASN A 22 4.53 -0.22 14.87
N ARG A 23 3.26 -0.21 15.28
CA ARG A 23 2.16 -0.68 14.39
C ARG A 23 1.98 0.17 13.13
N ARG A 24 2.25 1.48 13.20
CA ARG A 24 2.10 2.39 12.05
C ARG A 24 3.20 2.16 11.01
N ASP A 25 4.42 1.86 11.47
CA ASP A 25 5.53 1.53 10.57
C ASP A 25 5.27 0.22 9.82
N ASP A 26 4.76 -0.81 10.53
CA ASP A 26 4.35 -2.08 9.93
C ASP A 26 3.22 -1.90 8.91
N GLU A 27 2.22 -1.06 9.23
CA GLU A 27 1.09 -0.81 8.33
C GLU A 27 1.53 -0.13 7.02
N PHE A 28 2.43 0.86 7.11
CA PHE A 28 2.95 1.52 5.92
C PHE A 28 3.77 0.57 5.05
N ALA A 29 4.70 -0.19 5.64
CA ALA A 29 5.50 -1.18 4.92
C ALA A 29 4.63 -2.24 4.23
N GLN A 30 3.58 -2.72 4.91
CA GLN A 30 2.60 -3.64 4.34
C GLN A 30 1.85 -3.04 3.15
N ARG A 31 1.43 -1.78 3.24
CA ARG A 31 0.75 -1.07 2.12
C ARG A 31 1.65 -0.94 0.89
N ILE A 32 2.92 -0.60 1.08
CA ILE A 32 3.89 -0.54 -0.04
C ILE A 32 4.12 -1.92 -0.64
N LYS A 33 4.26 -2.96 0.19
CA LYS A 33 4.39 -4.35 -0.28
C LYS A 33 3.17 -4.80 -1.08
N ALA A 34 1.97 -4.47 -0.63
CA ALA A 34 0.73 -4.73 -1.35
C ALA A 34 0.70 -3.99 -2.69
N ALA A 35 1.04 -2.70 -2.71
CA ALA A 35 1.09 -1.91 -3.94
C ALA A 35 2.07 -2.49 -4.98
N VAL A 36 3.25 -2.96 -4.56
CA VAL A 36 4.21 -3.64 -5.45
C VAL A 36 3.60 -4.92 -6.03
N LYS A 37 2.92 -5.72 -5.21
CA LYS A 37 2.24 -6.95 -5.66
C LYS A 37 1.11 -6.64 -6.64
N ASP A 38 0.36 -5.57 -6.41
CA ASP A 38 -0.73 -5.14 -7.28
C ASP A 38 -0.20 -4.65 -8.63
N VAL A 39 0.90 -3.89 -8.65
CA VAL A 39 1.57 -3.50 -9.90
C VAL A 39 2.02 -4.74 -10.66
N ASN A 40 2.68 -5.70 -10.00
CA ASN A 40 3.10 -6.95 -10.64
C ASN A 40 1.91 -7.73 -11.23
N THR A 41 0.81 -7.80 -10.48
CA THR A 41 -0.42 -8.45 -10.95
C THR A 41 -0.99 -7.73 -12.19
N ASN A 42 -1.02 -6.40 -12.19
CA ASN A 42 -1.48 -5.63 -13.35
C ASN A 42 -0.57 -5.83 -14.58
N GLN A 43 0.74 -6.01 -14.39
CA GLN A 43 1.67 -6.33 -15.49
C GLN A 43 1.35 -7.70 -16.10
N HIS A 44 1.17 -8.74 -15.28
CA HIS A 44 0.76 -10.05 -15.79
C HIS A 44 -0.59 -10.03 -16.51
N ILE A 45 -1.55 -9.26 -16.00
CA ILE A 45 -2.85 -9.07 -16.68
C ILE A 45 -2.66 -8.39 -18.04
N ALA A 46 -1.77 -7.39 -18.13
CA ALA A 46 -1.46 -6.75 -19.40
C ALA A 46 -0.81 -7.72 -20.39
N ASP A 47 0.13 -8.56 -19.95
CA ASP A 47 0.77 -9.58 -20.78
C ASP A 47 -0.25 -10.60 -21.32
N ASP A 48 -1.12 -11.13 -20.47
CA ASP A 48 -2.21 -12.03 -20.86
C ASP A 48 -3.21 -11.35 -21.81
N SER A 49 -3.51 -10.07 -21.58
CA SER A 49 -4.38 -9.30 -22.47
C SER A 49 -3.75 -9.10 -23.85
N ILE A 50 -2.42 -8.92 -23.93
CA ILE A 50 -1.70 -8.84 -25.21
C ILE A 50 -1.85 -10.15 -25.98
N GLU A 51 -1.66 -11.28 -25.31
CA GLU A 51 -1.79 -12.60 -25.92
C GLU A 51 -3.21 -12.82 -26.48
N LYS A 52 -4.24 -12.52 -25.67
CA LYS A 52 -5.64 -12.64 -26.09
C LYS A 52 -6.02 -11.72 -27.25
N VAL A 53 -5.45 -10.51 -27.31
CA VAL A 53 -5.64 -9.61 -28.45
C VAL A 53 -5.03 -10.20 -29.72
N ILE A 54 -3.83 -10.78 -29.64
CA ILE A 54 -3.17 -11.42 -30.79
C ILE A 54 -3.97 -12.64 -31.28
N GLN A 55 -4.54 -13.41 -30.36
CA GLN A 55 -5.38 -14.57 -30.67
C GLN A 55 -6.78 -14.19 -31.19
N GLY A 56 -7.17 -12.91 -31.10
CA GLY A 56 -8.50 -12.42 -31.49
C GLY A 56 -9.60 -12.71 -30.47
N GLU A 57 -9.24 -13.16 -29.27
CA GLU A 57 -10.17 -13.45 -28.16
C GLU A 57 -10.55 -12.20 -27.35
N MET A 58 -9.80 -11.11 -27.52
CA MET A 58 -10.03 -9.82 -26.87
C MET A 58 -9.90 -8.67 -27.87
N GLY A 59 -10.70 -7.61 -27.71
CA GLY A 59 -10.59 -6.43 -28.54
C GLY A 59 -9.32 -5.62 -28.23
N ILE A 60 -8.70 -5.04 -29.26
CA ILE A 60 -7.48 -4.23 -29.13
C ILE A 60 -7.64 -3.11 -28.10
N HIS A 61 -8.81 -2.46 -28.04
CA HIS A 61 -9.10 -1.39 -27.07
C HIS A 61 -9.02 -1.88 -25.61
N GLU A 62 -9.52 -3.09 -25.35
CA GLU A 62 -9.53 -3.68 -24.00
C GLU A 62 -8.12 -4.08 -23.57
N GLY A 63 -7.34 -4.67 -24.48
CA GLY A 63 -5.94 -4.95 -24.23
C GLY A 63 -5.11 -3.67 -24.00
N MET A 64 -5.35 -2.63 -24.80
CA MET A 64 -4.71 -1.33 -24.60
C MET A 64 -5.06 -0.68 -23.26
N LEU A 65 -6.28 -0.89 -22.75
CA LEU A 65 -6.67 -0.43 -21.42
C LEU A 65 -5.89 -1.15 -20.32
N ALA A 66 -5.76 -2.48 -20.42
CA ALA A 66 -4.99 -3.29 -19.46
C ALA A 66 -3.51 -2.84 -19.42
N ILE A 67 -2.90 -2.65 -20.59
CA ILE A 67 -1.52 -2.14 -20.72
C ILE A 67 -1.40 -0.73 -20.11
N SER A 68 -2.35 0.16 -20.40
CA SER A 68 -2.33 1.54 -19.89
C SER A 68 -2.44 1.59 -18.37
N LYS A 69 -3.28 0.74 -17.79
CA LYS A 69 -3.42 0.58 -16.34
C LYS A 69 -2.10 0.10 -15.72
N ALA A 70 -1.51 -0.97 -16.25
CA ALA A 70 -0.24 -1.52 -15.77
C ALA A 70 0.89 -0.49 -15.81
N ASN A 71 1.02 0.23 -16.93
CA ASN A 71 2.02 1.30 -17.11
C ASN A 71 1.82 2.47 -16.14
N THR A 72 0.58 2.92 -15.94
CA THR A 72 0.29 4.04 -15.04
C THR A 72 0.60 3.67 -13.59
N SER A 73 0.18 2.47 -13.15
CA SER A 73 0.47 1.98 -11.81
C SER A 73 1.98 1.81 -11.56
N LEU A 74 2.74 1.33 -12.54
CA LEU A 74 4.20 1.23 -12.43
C LEU A 74 4.87 2.60 -12.31
N LYS A 75 4.46 3.58 -13.14
CA LYS A 75 4.97 4.95 -13.05
C LYS A 75 4.73 5.56 -11.68
N LEU A 76 3.53 5.37 -11.12
CA LEU A 76 3.20 5.84 -9.79
C LEU A 76 4.10 5.18 -8.72
N LEU A 77 4.27 3.86 -8.78
CA LEU A 77 5.12 3.14 -7.84
C LEU A 77 6.58 3.63 -7.89
N ALA A 78 7.11 3.87 -9.08
CA ALA A 78 8.46 4.41 -9.26
C ALA A 78 8.60 5.80 -8.61
N GLN A 79 7.60 6.67 -8.74
CA GLN A 79 7.59 7.98 -8.07
C GLN A 79 7.58 7.83 -6.55
N VAL A 80 6.75 6.93 -6.01
CA VAL A 80 6.71 6.65 -4.56
C VAL A 80 8.05 6.12 -4.07
N ARG A 81 8.64 5.16 -4.78
CA ARG A 81 9.99 4.63 -4.47
C ARG A 81 11.02 5.77 -4.38
N ASN A 82 11.03 6.67 -5.36
CA ASN A 82 11.98 7.79 -5.39
C ASN A 82 11.77 8.72 -4.19
N LYS A 83 10.52 9.01 -3.81
CA LYS A 83 10.22 9.84 -2.63
C LYS A 83 10.67 9.19 -1.33
N ILE A 84 10.48 7.89 -1.18
CA ILE A 84 10.95 7.15 0.01
C ILE A 84 12.48 7.20 0.11
N MET A 85 13.19 6.96 -1.01
CA MET A 85 14.66 7.02 -1.03
C MET A 85 15.16 8.43 -0.72
N ALA A 86 14.50 9.48 -1.23
CA ALA A 86 14.82 10.86 -0.91
C ALA A 86 14.61 11.16 0.59
N ALA A 87 13.49 10.73 1.17
CA ALA A 87 13.21 10.91 2.59
C ALA A 87 14.23 10.19 3.48
N TYR A 88 14.60 8.95 3.12
CA TYR A 88 15.67 8.22 3.81
C TYR A 88 17.00 8.99 3.77
N ASN A 89 17.40 9.47 2.59
CA ASN A 89 18.63 10.25 2.44
C ASN A 89 18.59 11.54 3.25
N GLU A 90 17.44 12.22 3.33
CA GLU A 90 17.30 13.46 4.10
C GLU A 90 17.45 13.22 5.61
N VAL A 91 16.83 12.16 6.14
CA VAL A 91 16.99 11.78 7.56
C VAL A 91 18.46 11.47 7.88
N MET A 92 19.16 10.77 6.98
CA MET A 92 20.60 10.48 7.15
C MET A 92 21.45 11.76 7.15
N ARG A 93 21.08 12.76 6.35
CA ARG A 93 21.78 14.06 6.30
C ARG A 93 21.52 14.95 7.51
N MET A 94 20.47 14.70 8.28
CA MET A 94 20.20 15.42 9.53
C MET A 94 21.03 14.91 10.73
N GLN A 95 21.62 13.71 10.65
CA GLN A 95 22.34 13.09 11.77
C GLN A 95 23.86 13.43 11.83
N VAL A 96 24.29 14.50 11.16
CA VAL A 96 25.64 15.08 11.33
C VAL A 96 25.62 16.35 12.17
#